data_AF-A0AA97D6D8-F1
#
_entry.id   AF-A0AA97D6D8-F1
#
_cell.length_a   1.000
_cell.length_b   1.000
_cell.length_c   1.000
_cell.angle_alpha   90.00
_cell.angle_beta   90.00
_cell.angle_gamma   90.00
#
_symmetry.space_group_name_H-M   'P 1'
#
loop_
_entity.id
_entity.type
_entity.pdbx_description
1 polymer ?
#
loop_
_entity_poly.entity_id
_entity_poly.type
_entity_poly.pdbx_seq_one_letter_code
_entity_poly.pdbx_strand_id
1 'polypeptide(L)'
;MPEERVNKKKFPLWMYPETRTLIEKWYKQDNCQSQSEFIEKAVRFYCGYISAEDGVRYLPAAITSAMTGMVDSLESRMARLIFKLAVEMSMMMNILAANVDVDEAMLRRLRGKCVNDVKRSVGSVTFEDVVKFQKGE
;
A
#
# COMPACT_ATOMS: atom_id res chain seq x y z
N MET A 1 -38.71 1.05 20.28
CA MET A 1 -38.16 -0.06 21.10
C MET A 1 -37.39 0.60 22.24
N PRO A 2 -37.80 0.50 23.51
CA PRO A 2 -37.08 1.14 24.60
C PRO A 2 -35.71 0.46 24.75
N GLU A 3 -34.63 1.25 24.75
CA GLU A 3 -33.27 0.77 25.01
C GLU A 3 -33.23 0.10 26.38
N GLU A 4 -33.03 -1.21 26.38
CA GLU A 4 -32.80 -1.99 27.57
C GLU A 4 -31.53 -1.45 28.24
N ARG A 5 -31.65 -0.83 29.42
CA ARG A 5 -30.50 -0.31 30.16
C ARG A 5 -29.65 -1.49 30.64
N VAL A 6 -28.68 -1.90 29.84
CA VAL A 6 -27.72 -2.94 30.19
C VAL A 6 -26.81 -2.41 31.30
N ASN A 7 -27.07 -2.83 32.54
CA ASN A 7 -26.26 -2.45 33.69
C ASN A 7 -24.92 -3.20 33.68
N LYS A 8 -23.84 -2.51 34.03
CA LYS A 8 -22.50 -3.13 34.18
C LYS A 8 -22.53 -4.19 35.29
N LYS A 9 -22.08 -5.41 34.98
CA LYS A 9 -21.97 -6.51 35.95
C LYS A 9 -20.59 -6.45 36.63
N LYS A 10 -20.58 -6.46 37.97
CA LYS A 10 -19.34 -6.58 38.75
C LYS A 10 -18.88 -8.03 38.76
N PHE A 11 -17.59 -8.25 38.58
CA PHE A 11 -16.95 -9.56 38.71
C PHE A 11 -15.59 -9.41 39.38
N PRO A 12 -15.11 -10.42 40.13
CA PRO A 12 -13.77 -10.41 40.70
C PRO A 12 -12.73 -10.67 39.59
N LEU A 13 -11.69 -9.85 39.52
CA LEU A 13 -10.58 -9.98 38.56
C LEU A 13 -9.26 -10.05 39.32
N TRP A 14 -8.48 -11.09 39.05
CA TRP A 14 -7.10 -11.19 39.53
C TRP A 14 -6.17 -10.57 38.49
N MET A 15 -5.26 -9.71 38.94
CA MET A 15 -4.21 -9.14 38.11
C MET A 15 -2.98 -8.86 38.95
N TYR A 16 -1.82 -8.87 38.30
CA TYR A 16 -0.57 -8.50 38.94
C TYR A 16 -0.57 -7.03 39.37
N PRO A 17 0.03 -6.68 40.54
CA PRO A 17 0.11 -5.30 41.02
C PRO A 17 0.71 -4.34 39.98
N GLU A 18 1.69 -4.79 39.21
CA GLU A 18 2.37 -4.03 38.17
C GLU A 18 1.40 -3.61 37.06
N THR A 19 0.53 -4.54 36.63
CA THR A 19 -0.53 -4.26 35.63
C THR A 19 -1.55 -3.27 36.18
N ARG A 20 -1.89 -3.37 37.46
CA ARG A 20 -2.81 -2.43 38.12
C ARG A 20 -2.22 -1.02 38.16
N THR A 21 -0.93 -0.87 38.47
CA THR A 21 -0.24 0.42 38.45
C THR A 21 -0.26 1.06 37.06
N LEU A 22 -0.13 0.26 35.99
CA LEU A 22 -0.27 0.76 34.62
C LEU A 22 -1.68 1.30 34.37
N ILE A 23 -2.73 0.59 34.78
CA ILE A 23 -4.11 1.05 34.63
C ILE A 23 -4.32 2.37 35.37
N GLU A 24 -3.87 2.47 36.62
CA GLU A 24 -3.97 3.68 37.45
C GLU A 24 -3.25 4.89 36.83
N LYS A 25 -2.12 4.67 36.16
CA LYS A 25 -1.35 5.70 35.47
C LYS A 25 -2.03 6.17 34.18
N TRP A 26 -2.48 5.22 33.36
CA TRP A 26 -2.88 5.49 31.98
C TRP A 26 -4.37 5.83 31.81
N TYR A 27 -5.27 5.37 32.68
CA TYR A 27 -6.71 5.60 32.49
C TYR A 27 -7.07 7.09 32.43
N LYS A 28 -6.38 7.94 33.20
CA LYS A 28 -6.57 9.40 33.16
C LYS A 28 -6.00 10.02 31.89
N GLN A 29 -4.88 9.51 31.40
CA GLN A 29 -4.24 10.01 30.18
C GLN A 29 -5.07 9.68 28.94
N ASP A 30 -5.76 8.53 28.94
CA ASP A 30 -6.73 8.14 27.90
C ASP A 30 -8.09 8.85 28.03
N ASN A 31 -8.21 9.84 28.94
CA ASN A 31 -9.46 10.57 29.21
C ASN A 31 -10.64 9.65 29.59
N CYS A 32 -10.36 8.50 30.22
CA CYS A 32 -11.40 7.62 30.76
C CYS A 32 -11.92 8.15 32.09
N GLN A 33 -13.24 8.05 32.30
CA GLN A 33 -13.92 8.45 33.53
C GLN A 33 -13.68 7.46 34.69
N SER A 34 -13.28 6.22 34.36
CA SER A 34 -12.99 5.18 35.37
C SER A 34 -11.95 4.18 34.87
N GLN A 35 -11.29 3.49 35.80
CA GLN A 35 -10.43 2.35 35.48
C GLN A 35 -11.20 1.24 34.74
N SER A 36 -12.47 1.03 35.10
CA SER A 36 -13.34 0.06 34.42
C SER A 36 -13.58 0.40 32.96
N GLU A 37 -13.74 1.69 32.61
CA GLU A 37 -13.86 2.12 31.22
C GLU A 37 -12.58 1.85 30.43
N PHE A 38 -11.42 2.15 31.03
CA PHE A 38 -10.13 1.87 30.41
C PHE A 38 -9.91 0.37 30.18
N ILE A 39 -10.21 -0.47 31.17
CA ILE A 39 -10.15 -1.94 31.05
C ILE A 39 -11.10 -2.42 29.95
N GLU A 40 -12.32 -1.90 29.88
CA GLU A 40 -13.31 -2.27 28.87
C GLU A 40 -12.86 -1.88 27.45
N LYS A 41 -12.27 -0.69 27.26
CA LYS A 41 -11.63 -0.29 26.00
C LYS A 41 -10.47 -1.21 25.63
N ALA A 42 -9.59 -1.53 26.58
CA ALA A 42 -8.44 -2.41 26.36
C ALA A 42 -8.87 -3.83 25.97
N VAL A 43 -9.91 -4.38 26.63
CA VAL A 43 -10.48 -5.68 26.29
C VAL A 43 -11.09 -5.65 24.90
N ARG A 44 -11.91 -4.63 24.58
CA ARG A 44 -12.47 -4.48 23.22
C ARG A 44 -11.38 -4.34 22.15
N PHE A 45 -10.34 -3.58 22.44
CA PHE A 45 -9.19 -3.42 21.56
C PHE A 45 -8.51 -4.76 21.30
N TYR A 46 -8.22 -5.53 22.35
CA TYR A 46 -7.53 -6.81 22.22
C TYR A 46 -8.41 -7.88 21.58
N CYS A 47 -9.72 -7.93 21.90
CA CYS A 47 -10.68 -8.77 21.18
C CYS A 47 -10.74 -8.36 19.70
N GLY A 48 -10.75 -7.07 19.39
CA GLY A 48 -10.69 -6.56 18.01
C GLY A 48 -9.41 -6.96 17.29
N TYR A 49 -8.26 -6.96 18.00
CA TYR A 49 -6.99 -7.46 17.48
C TYR A 49 -7.03 -8.96 17.17
N ILE A 50 -7.55 -9.79 18.08
CA ILE A 50 -7.73 -11.24 17.86
C ILE A 50 -8.70 -11.49 16.69
N SER A 51 -9.86 -10.82 16.67
CA SER A 51 -10.81 -10.95 15.55
C SER A 51 -10.24 -10.45 14.21
N ALA A 52 -9.25 -9.56 14.23
CA ALA A 52 -8.56 -9.10 13.04
C ALA A 52 -7.53 -10.11 12.50
N GLU A 53 -7.01 -11.03 13.33
CA GLU A 53 -6.27 -12.21 12.85
C GLU A 53 -7.18 -13.12 12.01
N ASP A 54 -8.50 -13.09 12.22
CA ASP A 54 -9.49 -13.90 11.50
C ASP A 54 -10.08 -13.23 10.23
N GLY A 55 -9.74 -11.98 9.86
CA GLY A 55 -10.17 -11.51 8.54
C GLY A 55 -9.93 -10.07 8.08
N VAL A 56 -9.85 -9.04 8.93
CA VAL A 56 -9.66 -7.65 8.44
C VAL A 56 -8.92 -6.79 9.47
N ARG A 57 -7.84 -6.15 9.01
CA ARG A 57 -6.89 -5.30 9.75
C ARG A 57 -7.56 -4.33 10.74
N TYR A 58 -7.19 -4.43 12.02
CA TYR A 58 -7.44 -3.41 13.05
C TYR A 58 -6.47 -2.22 12.87
N LEU A 59 -6.55 -1.53 11.74
CA LEU A 59 -5.93 -0.20 11.59
C LEU A 59 -6.99 0.86 11.94
N PRO A 60 -6.66 1.83 12.82
CA PRO A 60 -7.52 2.98 13.06
C PRO A 60 -7.96 3.59 11.72
N ALA A 61 -9.24 3.94 11.60
CA ALA A 61 -9.82 4.47 10.36
C ALA A 61 -9.03 5.66 9.79
N ALA A 62 -8.40 6.47 10.66
CA ALA A 62 -7.52 7.56 10.27
C ALA A 62 -6.27 7.08 9.50
N ILE A 63 -5.65 5.98 9.92
CA ILE A 63 -4.48 5.40 9.24
C ILE A 63 -4.90 4.80 7.90
N THR A 64 -6.00 4.04 7.88
CA THR A 64 -6.52 3.46 6.64
C THR A 64 -6.87 4.54 5.61
N SER A 65 -7.58 5.59 6.05
CA SER A 65 -7.94 6.73 5.19
C SER A 65 -6.71 7.47 4.66
N ALA A 66 -5.71 7.73 5.51
CA ALA A 66 -4.46 8.34 5.08
C ALA A 66 -3.71 7.47 4.06
N MET A 67 -3.67 6.15 4.27
CA MET A 67 -3.07 5.21 3.32
C MET A 67 -3.79 5.20 1.98
N THR A 68 -5.12 5.13 1.97
CA THR A 68 -5.92 5.19 0.74
C THR A 68 -5.67 6.52 0.01
N GLY A 69 -5.69 7.66 0.71
CA GLY A 69 -5.42 8.95 0.08
C GLY A 69 -4.00 9.08 -0.49
N MET A 70 -3.00 8.46 0.13
CA MET A 70 -1.64 8.38 -0.43
C MET A 70 -1.61 7.53 -1.70
N VAL A 71 -2.28 6.38 -1.71
CA VAL A 71 -2.38 5.50 -2.90
C VAL A 71 -3.07 6.24 -4.04
N ASP A 72 -4.22 6.85 -3.79
CA ASP A 72 -4.98 7.60 -4.80
C ASP A 72 -4.16 8.75 -5.42
N SER A 73 -3.40 9.45 -4.58
CA SER A 73 -2.49 10.53 -5.01
C SER A 73 -1.33 10.00 -5.86
N LEU A 74 -0.75 8.86 -5.46
CA LEU A 74 0.31 8.19 -6.21
C LEU A 74 -0.20 7.69 -7.57
N GLU A 75 -1.34 7.01 -7.61
CA GLU A 75 -1.99 6.55 -8.85
C GLU A 75 -2.26 7.72 -9.79
N SER A 76 -2.86 8.80 -9.28
CA SER A 76 -3.14 10.01 -10.05
C SER A 76 -1.86 10.64 -10.63
N ARG A 77 -0.78 10.69 -9.84
CA ARG A 77 0.51 11.23 -10.29
C ARG A 77 1.17 10.30 -11.32
N MET A 78 1.16 8.99 -11.09
CA MET A 78 1.70 8.00 -12.03
C MET A 78 0.96 8.04 -13.36
N ALA A 79 -0.37 8.09 -13.36
CA ALA A 79 -1.17 8.17 -14.58
C ALA A 79 -0.79 9.41 -15.43
N ARG A 80 -0.64 10.58 -14.80
CA ARG A 80 -0.20 11.80 -15.49
C ARG A 80 1.22 11.69 -16.05
N LEU A 81 2.16 11.11 -15.30
CA LEU A 81 3.54 10.93 -15.75
C LEU A 81 3.64 9.92 -16.90
N ILE A 82 2.93 8.80 -16.81
CA ILE A 82 2.84 7.80 -17.88
C ILE A 82 2.23 8.41 -19.13
N PHE A 83 1.18 9.22 -18.99
CA PHE A 83 0.57 9.93 -20.13
C PHE A 83 1.57 10.88 -20.80
N LYS A 84 2.27 11.73 -20.03
CA LYS A 84 3.30 12.63 -20.59
C LYS A 84 4.40 11.85 -21.29
N LEU A 85 4.91 10.78 -20.66
CA LEU A 85 5.91 9.90 -21.27
C LEU A 85 5.40 9.26 -22.56
N ALA A 86 4.15 8.80 -22.60
CA ALA A 86 3.55 8.21 -23.79
C ALA A 86 3.45 9.22 -24.94
N VAL A 87 3.14 10.49 -24.65
CA VAL A 87 3.14 11.57 -25.65
C VAL A 87 4.54 11.78 -26.22
N GLU A 88 5.56 11.94 -25.37
CA GLU A 88 6.95 12.12 -25.82
C GLU A 88 7.46 10.91 -26.62
N MET A 89 7.14 9.69 -26.19
CA MET A 89 7.49 8.47 -26.93
C MET A 89 6.79 8.40 -28.29
N SER A 90 5.52 8.80 -28.38
CA SER A 90 4.78 8.85 -29.65
C SER A 90 5.39 9.87 -30.61
N MET A 91 5.74 11.05 -30.12
CA MET A 91 6.42 12.08 -30.91
C MET A 91 7.77 11.57 -31.42
N MET A 92 8.59 10.96 -30.55
CA MET A 92 9.87 10.38 -30.93
C MET A 92 9.72 9.28 -31.98
N MET A 93 8.72 8.39 -31.84
CA MET A 93 8.45 7.35 -32.84
C MET A 93 8.04 7.94 -34.20
N ASN A 94 7.22 9.00 -34.23
CA ASN A 94 6.86 9.67 -35.47
C ASN A 94 8.08 10.33 -36.14
N ILE A 95 8.95 10.99 -35.37
CA ILE A 95 10.19 11.57 -35.89
C ILE A 95 11.11 10.48 -36.45
N LEU A 96 11.30 9.38 -35.73
CA LEU A 96 12.13 8.25 -36.18
C LEU A 96 11.57 7.61 -37.45
N ALA A 97 10.26 7.37 -37.51
CA ALA A 97 9.62 6.79 -38.70
C ALA A 97 9.72 7.70 -39.94
N ALA A 98 9.81 9.02 -39.75
CA ALA A 98 10.02 9.97 -40.85
C ALA A 98 11.48 10.02 -41.34
N ASN A 99 12.45 9.62 -40.52
CA ASN A 99 13.89 9.78 -40.81
C ASN A 99 14.65 8.46 -40.99
N VAL A 100 14.06 7.33 -40.59
CA VAL A 100 14.69 6.01 -40.65
C VAL A 100 13.80 5.10 -41.48
N ASP A 101 14.41 4.44 -42.47
CA ASP A 101 13.71 3.45 -43.28
C ASP A 101 13.63 2.15 -42.50
N VAL A 102 12.45 1.85 -41.96
CA VAL A 102 12.22 0.67 -41.12
C VAL A 102 11.11 -0.17 -41.73
N ASP A 103 11.43 -1.41 -42.12
CA ASP A 103 10.42 -2.36 -42.59
C ASP A 103 9.64 -3.02 -41.44
N GLU A 104 8.45 -3.54 -41.76
CA GLU A 104 7.57 -4.15 -40.76
C GLU A 104 8.17 -5.43 -40.14
N ALA A 105 8.98 -6.17 -40.90
CA ALA A 105 9.60 -7.42 -40.43
C ALA A 105 10.65 -7.15 -39.36
N MET A 106 11.46 -6.11 -39.54
CA MET A 106 12.45 -5.61 -38.61
C MET A 106 11.79 -5.10 -37.34
N LEU A 107 10.69 -4.34 -37.44
CA LEU A 107 9.92 -3.90 -36.26
C LEU A 107 9.37 -5.07 -35.45
N ARG A 108 8.78 -6.07 -36.11
CA ARG A 108 8.26 -7.26 -35.43
C ARG A 108 9.37 -8.03 -34.73
N ARG A 109 10.52 -8.22 -35.39
CA ARG A 109 11.70 -8.89 -34.81
C ARG A 109 12.24 -8.12 -33.61
N LEU A 110 12.42 -6.81 -33.74
CA LEU A 110 12.92 -5.94 -32.68
C LEU A 110 11.97 -5.92 -31.48
N ARG A 111 10.66 -5.86 -31.70
CA ARG A 111 9.66 -5.94 -30.63
C ARG A 111 9.77 -7.26 -29.86
N GLY A 112 9.88 -8.39 -30.56
CA GLY A 112 10.06 -9.70 -29.92
C GLY A 112 11.32 -9.76 -29.04
N LYS A 113 12.44 -9.22 -29.55
CA LYS A 113 13.71 -9.10 -28.81
C LYS A 113 13.56 -8.23 -27.57
N CYS A 114 13.05 -7.01 -27.71
CA CYS A 114 12.89 -6.08 -26.58
C CYS A 114 11.95 -6.63 -25.50
N VAL A 115 10.85 -7.30 -25.88
CA VAL A 115 9.94 -7.95 -24.91
C VAL A 115 10.66 -9.07 -24.15
N ASN A 116 11.45 -9.89 -24.84
CA ASN A 116 12.21 -10.97 -24.21
C ASN A 116 13.30 -10.44 -23.29
N ASP A 117 14.01 -9.38 -23.71
CA ASP A 117 15.04 -8.74 -22.89
C ASP A 117 14.42 -8.24 -21.58
N VAL A 118 13.34 -7.47 -21.64
CA VAL A 118 12.66 -6.94 -20.44
C VAL A 118 12.15 -8.06 -19.53
N LYS A 119 11.59 -9.13 -20.11
CA LYS A 119 11.12 -10.30 -19.34
C LYS A 119 12.26 -11.03 -18.64
N ARG A 120 13.40 -11.22 -19.32
CA ARG A 120 14.55 -11.96 -18.78
C ARG A 120 15.38 -11.13 -17.81
N SER A 121 15.53 -9.83 -18.06
CA SER A 121 16.34 -8.93 -17.25
C SER A 121 15.57 -8.30 -16.09
N VAL A 122 14.28 -8.62 -15.92
CA VAL A 122 13.40 -7.97 -14.91
C VAL A 122 13.47 -6.43 -15.05
N GLY A 123 13.55 -5.94 -16.29
CA GLY A 123 13.67 -4.51 -16.59
C GLY A 123 15.07 -3.90 -16.48
N SER A 124 16.12 -4.68 -16.20
CA SER A 124 17.51 -4.21 -16.20
C SER A 124 18.18 -4.36 -17.57
N VAL A 125 17.64 -3.69 -18.59
CA VAL A 125 18.29 -3.60 -19.91
C VAL A 125 19.17 -2.35 -19.94
N THR A 126 20.48 -2.53 -20.09
CA THR A 126 21.43 -1.40 -20.19
C THR A 126 21.57 -0.91 -21.63
N PHE A 127 22.04 0.32 -21.80
CA PHE A 127 22.30 0.86 -23.14
C PHE A 127 23.48 0.15 -23.80
N GLU A 128 24.49 -0.24 -23.02
CA GLU A 128 25.64 -1.01 -23.47
C GLU A 128 25.21 -2.35 -24.11
N ASP A 129 24.27 -3.06 -23.50
CA ASP A 129 23.74 -4.32 -24.02
C ASP A 129 22.99 -4.12 -25.34
N VAL A 130 22.26 -3.00 -25.46
CA VAL A 130 21.58 -2.64 -26.71
C VAL A 130 22.60 -2.33 -27.80
N VAL A 131 23.65 -1.58 -27.49
CA VAL A 131 24.70 -1.21 -28.46
C VAL A 131 25.44 -2.43 -28.97
N LYS A 132 25.87 -3.35 -28.10
CA LYS A 132 26.54 -4.60 -28.49
C LYS A 132 25.69 -5.40 -29.47
N PHE A 133 24.41 -5.59 -29.13
CA PHE A 133 23.46 -6.28 -30.00
C PHE A 133 23.33 -5.63 -31.38
N GLN A 134 23.25 -4.29 -31.46
CA GLN A 134 23.15 -3.59 -32.76
C GLN A 134 24.44 -3.67 -33.59
N LYS A 135 25.59 -3.83 -32.94
CA LYS A 135 26.89 -4.04 -33.60
C LYS A 135 27.16 -5.51 -33.97
N GLY A 136 26.33 -6.43 -33.49
CA GLY A 136 26.54 -7.88 -33.68
C GLY A 136 27.63 -8.46 -32.76
N GLU A 137 27.93 -7.78 -31.65
CA GLU A 137 28.91 -8.18 -30.62
C GLU A 137 28.27 -8.99 -29.49
#